data_AF-A0A7X7G7Q1-F1
#
_entry.id   AF-A0A7X7G7Q1-F1
#
_cell.length_a   1.000
_cell.length_b   1.000
_cell.length_c   1.000
_cell.angle_alpha   90.00
_cell.angle_beta   90.00
_cell.angle_gamma   90.00
#
_symmetry.space_group_name_H-M   'P 1'
#
loop_
_entity.id
_entity.type
_entity.pdbx_description
1 polymer ?
#
loop_
_entity_poly.entity_id
_entity_poly.type
_entity_poly.pdbx_seq_one_letter_code
_entity_poly.pdbx_strand_id
1 'polypeptide(L)'
;RLTGSTRALRVMVRNALFRRVQLAAREDWAGLGALGDVDADGAPWTADRWRDALDPYFDEHDEIGTGPDARGPALLIVQQDVPGPGHWTVRQLLDDPAGDHDWRIDAVVDLAASDEAGEAVFAVTAAGRL
;
A
#
# COMPACT_ATOMS: atom_id res chain seq x y z
N ARG A 1 9.14 -4.77 21.14
CA ARG A 1 9.69 -4.78 19.77
C ARG A 1 8.68 -5.46 18.85
N LEU A 2 8.06 -4.72 17.94
CA LEU A 2 7.02 -5.19 17.03
C LEU A 2 7.54 -6.21 16.01
N THR A 3 8.76 -6.02 15.52
CA THR A 3 9.43 -6.94 14.57
C THR A 3 9.76 -8.29 15.19
N GLY A 4 9.86 -8.36 16.53
CA GLY A 4 9.94 -9.61 17.29
C GLY A 4 8.67 -10.48 17.17
N SER A 5 7.57 -9.90 16.66
CA SER A 5 6.35 -10.61 16.26
C SER A 5 6.02 -10.27 14.81
N THR A 6 6.71 -10.94 13.87
CA THR A 6 6.49 -10.87 12.41
C THR A 6 5.00 -10.91 12.03
N ARG A 7 4.19 -11.67 12.78
CA ARG A 7 2.74 -11.76 12.58
C ARG A 7 2.02 -10.44 12.87
N ALA A 8 2.36 -9.77 13.97
CA ALA A 8 1.74 -8.50 14.36
C ALA A 8 2.06 -7.40 13.34
N LEU A 9 3.34 -7.29 12.94
CA LEU A 9 3.73 -6.32 11.92
C LEU A 9 3.03 -6.58 10.58
N ARG A 10 2.94 -7.84 10.13
CA ARG A 10 2.21 -8.19 8.91
C ARG A 10 0.73 -7.77 8.96
N VAL A 11 0.09 -7.88 10.13
CA VAL A 11 -1.29 -7.40 10.32
C VAL A 11 -1.35 -5.88 10.18
N MET A 12 -0.43 -5.15 10.81
CA MET A 12 -0.37 -3.69 10.70
C MET A 12 -0.17 -3.24 9.25
N VAL A 13 0.79 -3.82 8.53
CA VAL A 13 1.07 -3.50 7.13
C VAL A 13 -0.15 -3.79 6.25
N ARG A 14 -0.79 -4.95 6.40
CA ARG A 14 -2.02 -5.27 5.67
C ARG A 14 -3.12 -4.25 5.94
N ASN A 15 -3.32 -3.85 7.19
CA ASN A 15 -4.35 -2.87 7.54
C ASN A 15 -4.06 -1.51 6.93
N ALA A 16 -2.80 -1.08 6.99
CA ALA A 16 -2.36 0.21 6.49
C ALA A 16 -2.47 0.28 4.95
N LEU A 17 -1.98 -0.70 4.21
CA LEU A 17 -2.11 -0.73 2.75
C LEU A 17 -3.58 -0.84 2.32
N PHE A 18 -4.37 -1.67 2.98
CA PHE A 18 -5.79 -1.80 2.63
C PHE A 18 -6.58 -0.52 2.88
N ARG A 19 -6.19 0.30 3.88
CA ARG A 19 -6.79 1.63 4.06
C ARG A 19 -6.58 2.53 2.84
N ARG A 20 -5.43 2.44 2.15
CA ARG A 20 -5.17 3.19 0.90
C ARG A 20 -6.07 2.69 -0.22
N VAL A 21 -6.20 1.36 -0.38
CA VAL A 21 -7.14 0.76 -1.33
C VAL A 21 -8.57 1.24 -1.09
N GLN A 22 -9.03 1.24 0.16
CA GLN A 22 -10.37 1.71 0.51
C GLN A 22 -10.59 3.18 0.18
N LEU A 23 -9.57 4.04 0.32
CA LEU A 23 -9.67 5.45 -0.02
C LEU A 23 -9.67 5.63 -1.55
N ALA A 24 -8.77 4.95 -2.26
CA ALA A 24 -8.71 4.95 -3.73
C ALA A 24 -10.03 4.45 -4.35
N ALA A 25 -10.63 3.40 -3.80
CA ALA A 25 -11.92 2.85 -4.25
C ALA A 25 -13.09 3.83 -4.12
N ARG A 26 -12.96 4.89 -3.30
CA ARG A 26 -13.94 5.97 -3.18
C ARG A 26 -13.49 7.26 -3.87
N GLU A 27 -12.40 7.19 -4.62
CA GLU A 27 -11.71 8.35 -5.22
C GLU A 27 -11.43 9.45 -4.17
N ASP A 28 -11.19 9.04 -2.92
CA ASP A 28 -10.93 9.93 -1.78
C ASP A 28 -9.45 10.33 -1.75
N TRP A 29 -9.06 11.07 -2.79
CA TRP A 29 -7.68 11.55 -2.99
C TRP A 29 -7.22 12.47 -1.86
N ALA A 30 -8.14 13.29 -1.33
CA ALA A 30 -7.87 14.13 -0.17
C ALA A 30 -7.56 13.28 1.07
N GLY A 31 -8.34 12.23 1.33
CA GLY A 31 -8.11 11.28 2.40
C GLY A 31 -6.80 10.50 2.25
N LEU A 32 -6.41 10.15 1.01
CA LEU A 32 -5.09 9.56 0.73
C LEU A 32 -3.95 10.53 1.02
N GLY A 33 -4.03 11.77 0.54
CA GLY A 33 -3.02 12.80 0.85
C GLY A 33 -2.91 13.10 2.34
N ALA A 34 -4.03 13.02 3.08
CA ALA A 34 -4.06 13.21 4.52
C ALA A 34 -3.37 12.08 5.33
N LEU A 35 -3.06 10.94 4.71
CA LEU A 35 -2.25 9.90 5.35
C LEU A 35 -0.80 10.33 5.58
N GLY A 36 -0.33 11.36 4.86
CA GLY A 36 1.03 11.88 5.01
C GLY A 36 2.10 10.93 4.47
N ASP A 37 1.74 10.09 3.49
CA ASP A 37 2.69 9.19 2.84
C ASP A 37 3.84 9.94 2.18
N VAL A 38 5.00 9.30 2.18
CA VAL A 38 6.21 9.78 1.50
C VAL A 38 6.81 8.66 0.67
N ASP A 39 7.59 9.00 -0.35
CA ASP A 39 8.44 8.05 -1.05
C ASP A 39 9.80 7.87 -0.36
N ALA A 40 10.67 7.07 -0.97
CA ALA A 40 11.98 6.72 -0.41
C ALA A 40 12.91 7.94 -0.24
N ASP A 41 12.70 9.01 -0.99
CA ASP A 41 13.47 10.25 -0.90
C ASP A 41 12.81 11.26 0.06
N GLY A 42 11.71 10.87 0.71
CA GLY A 42 10.94 11.71 1.62
C GLY A 42 10.02 12.70 0.92
N ALA A 43 9.84 12.61 -0.40
CA ALA A 43 8.91 13.48 -1.10
C ALA A 43 7.46 13.02 -0.86
N PRO A 44 6.53 13.95 -0.62
CA PRO A 44 5.17 13.60 -0.24
C PRO A 44 4.39 12.93 -1.37
N TRP A 45 3.55 11.97 -0.98
CA TRP A 45 2.42 11.49 -1.77
C TRP A 45 1.20 12.38 -1.49
N THR A 46 1.17 13.52 -2.19
CA THR A 46 0.05 14.46 -2.12
C THR A 46 -1.23 13.85 -2.70
N ALA A 47 -2.37 14.48 -2.41
CA ALA A 47 -3.65 14.08 -3.01
C ALA A 47 -3.58 14.05 -4.55
N ASP A 48 -2.96 15.07 -5.16
CA ASP A 48 -2.80 15.14 -6.61
C ASP A 48 -1.89 14.02 -7.13
N ARG A 49 -0.78 13.71 -6.45
CA ARG A 49 0.11 12.61 -6.84
C ARG A 49 -0.59 11.25 -6.76
N TRP A 50 -1.42 11.04 -5.74
CA TRP A 50 -2.25 9.84 -5.62
C TRP A 50 -3.28 9.75 -6.75
N ARG A 51 -3.97 10.86 -7.06
CA ARG A 51 -4.90 10.94 -8.18
C ARG A 51 -4.17 10.64 -9.49
N ASP A 52 -3.12 11.37 -9.84
CA ASP A 52 -2.39 11.18 -11.09
C ASP A 52 -1.91 9.73 -11.30
N ALA A 53 -1.58 9.04 -10.20
CA ALA A 53 -1.13 7.65 -10.25
C ALA A 53 -2.26 6.62 -10.39
N LEU A 54 -3.46 6.88 -9.87
CA LEU A 54 -4.54 5.88 -9.76
C LEU A 54 -5.82 6.25 -10.51
N ASP A 55 -6.06 7.51 -10.84
CA ASP A 55 -7.22 7.96 -11.63
C ASP A 55 -7.34 7.24 -12.98
N PRO A 56 -6.24 6.97 -13.73
CA PRO A 56 -6.37 6.26 -15.00
C PRO A 56 -6.82 4.79 -14.86
N TYR A 57 -6.89 4.24 -13.64
CA TYR A 57 -7.55 2.96 -13.39
C TYR A 57 -9.03 3.02 -13.80
N PHE A 58 -9.68 4.15 -13.52
CA PHE A 58 -11.11 4.34 -13.74
C PHE A 58 -11.46 4.62 -15.20
N ASP A 59 -10.46 4.83 -16.06
CA ASP A 59 -10.65 4.80 -17.51
C ASP A 59 -10.86 3.36 -18.03
N GLU A 60 -10.41 2.36 -17.26
CA GLU A 60 -10.40 0.94 -17.64
C GLU A 60 -11.43 0.10 -16.85
N HIS A 61 -11.68 0.47 -15.59
CA HIS A 61 -12.50 -0.30 -14.66
C HIS A 61 -13.42 0.59 -13.83
N ASP A 62 -14.68 0.19 -13.66
CA ASP A 62 -15.69 1.01 -12.96
C ASP A 62 -15.52 1.06 -11.42
N GLU A 63 -14.83 0.08 -10.82
CA GLU A 63 -14.67 0.00 -9.37
C GLU A 63 -13.40 -0.71 -8.95
N ILE A 64 -12.89 -0.39 -7.75
CA ILE A 64 -11.86 -1.18 -7.06
C ILE A 64 -12.56 -2.03 -5.99
N GLY A 65 -12.36 -3.35 -6.06
CA GLY A 65 -12.84 -4.30 -5.07
C GLY A 65 -12.30 -3.99 -3.67
N THR A 66 -13.18 -3.96 -2.68
CA THR A 66 -12.84 -3.76 -1.25
C THR A 66 -13.46 -4.81 -0.33
N GLY A 67 -13.93 -5.92 -0.93
CA GLY A 67 -14.48 -7.06 -0.22
C GLY A 67 -13.43 -7.89 0.54
N PRO A 68 -13.83 -9.02 1.14
CA PRO A 68 -12.92 -9.93 1.84
C PRO A 68 -11.75 -10.42 0.97
N ASP A 69 -12.01 -10.68 -0.32
CA ASP A 69 -11.02 -11.20 -1.26
C ASP A 69 -9.96 -10.15 -1.63
N ALA A 70 -10.35 -8.87 -1.75
CA ALA A 70 -9.46 -7.73 -1.98
C ALA A 70 -8.37 -7.58 -0.90
N ARG A 71 -8.61 -8.11 0.30
CA ARG A 71 -7.66 -8.12 1.44
C ARG A 71 -6.96 -9.47 1.63
N GLY A 72 -7.25 -10.42 0.76
CA GLY A 72 -6.76 -11.78 0.79
C GLY A 72 -5.26 -11.88 0.53
N PRO A 73 -4.64 -13.02 0.85
CA PRO A 73 -3.21 -13.26 0.63
C PRO A 73 -2.81 -13.31 -0.85
N ALA A 74 -3.77 -13.43 -1.78
CA ALA A 74 -3.50 -13.39 -3.22
C ALA A 74 -3.13 -11.98 -3.71
N LEU A 75 -3.63 -10.94 -3.04
CA LEU A 75 -3.47 -9.54 -3.47
C LEU A 75 -2.49 -8.76 -2.61
N LEU A 76 -1.97 -9.35 -1.53
CA LEU A 76 -0.93 -8.77 -0.71
C LEU A 76 0.34 -9.64 -0.75
N ILE A 77 1.33 -9.15 -1.46
CA ILE A 77 2.66 -9.76 -1.55
C ILE A 77 3.56 -9.06 -0.53
N VAL A 78 4.26 -9.83 0.29
CA VAL A 78 5.21 -9.33 1.29
C VAL A 78 6.49 -10.13 1.16
N GLN A 79 7.58 -9.46 0.79
CA GLN A 79 8.91 -10.07 0.73
C GLN A 79 9.77 -9.48 1.84
N GLN A 80 10.48 -10.35 2.55
CA GLN A 80 11.29 -9.97 3.71
C GLN A 80 12.75 -9.85 3.30
N ASP A 81 13.46 -8.90 3.91
CA ASP A 81 14.89 -8.69 3.79
C ASP A 81 15.38 -8.37 2.36
N VAL A 82 14.54 -7.68 1.58
CA VAL A 82 14.85 -7.18 0.22
C VAL A 82 14.65 -5.66 0.20
N PRO A 83 15.63 -4.85 -0.27
CA PRO A 83 16.94 -5.22 -0.80
C PRO A 83 18.03 -5.48 0.26
N GLY A 84 17.68 -5.56 1.55
CA GLY A 84 18.62 -5.89 2.62
C GLY A 84 17.93 -6.06 3.98
N PRO A 85 18.71 -6.41 5.03
CA PRO A 85 18.19 -6.59 6.38
C PRO A 85 17.44 -5.34 6.87
N GLY A 86 16.40 -5.56 7.67
CA GLY A 86 15.68 -4.45 8.30
C GLY A 86 14.59 -3.82 7.42
N HIS A 87 14.33 -4.38 6.24
CA HIS A 87 13.32 -3.87 5.31
C HIS A 87 12.44 -4.98 4.76
N TRP A 88 11.14 -4.71 4.61
CA TRP A 88 10.24 -5.55 3.82
C TRP A 88 9.75 -4.76 2.60
N THR A 89 9.74 -5.38 1.42
CA THR A 89 8.96 -4.86 0.29
C THR A 89 7.55 -5.43 0.36
N VAL A 90 6.57 -4.58 0.08
CA VAL A 90 5.17 -4.95 0.06
C VAL A 90 4.50 -4.41 -1.19
N ARG A 91 3.64 -5.24 -1.78
CA ARG A 91 2.82 -4.91 -2.93
C ARG A 91 1.38 -5.27 -2.63
N GLN A 92 0.51 -4.29 -2.72
CA GLN A 92 -0.93 -4.47 -2.69
C GLN A 92 -1.45 -4.32 -4.11
N LEU A 93 -1.89 -5.42 -4.70
CA LEU A 93 -2.60 -5.40 -5.98
C LEU A 93 -4.02 -4.85 -5.77
N LEU A 94 -4.54 -4.13 -6.76
CA LEU A 94 -5.93 -3.70 -6.76
C LEU A 94 -6.79 -4.81 -7.37
N ASP A 95 -7.94 -5.05 -6.74
CA ASP A 95 -8.89 -6.06 -7.17
C ASP A 95 -9.83 -5.44 -8.21
N ASP A 96 -9.56 -5.67 -9.49
CA ASP A 96 -10.38 -5.16 -10.58
C ASP A 96 -11.48 -6.16 -11.01
N PRO A 97 -12.56 -5.69 -11.64
CA PRO A 97 -13.67 -6.55 -12.06
C PRO A 97 -13.30 -7.61 -13.11
N ALA A 98 -12.24 -7.39 -13.89
CA ALA A 98 -11.77 -8.34 -14.91
C ALA A 98 -10.89 -9.45 -14.29
N GLY A 99 -10.35 -9.21 -13.09
CA GLY A 99 -9.45 -10.11 -12.37
C GLY A 99 -8.05 -10.13 -12.95
N ASP A 100 -7.64 -9.07 -13.65
CA ASP A 100 -6.33 -8.96 -14.29
C ASP A 100 -5.22 -8.64 -13.27
N HIS A 101 -5.57 -7.93 -12.20
CA HIS A 101 -4.73 -7.54 -11.07
C HIS A 101 -3.43 -6.85 -11.50
N ASP A 102 -3.52 -5.99 -12.51
CA ASP A 102 -2.40 -5.30 -13.14
C ASP A 102 -2.16 -3.87 -12.61
N TRP A 103 -2.90 -3.47 -11.58
CA TRP A 103 -2.71 -2.23 -10.83
C TRP A 103 -2.23 -2.50 -9.40
N ARG A 104 -1.40 -1.62 -8.84
CA ARG A 104 -0.81 -1.84 -7.51
C ARG A 104 -0.45 -0.58 -6.72
N ILE A 105 -0.21 -0.79 -5.43
CA ILE A 105 0.53 0.10 -4.53
C ILE A 105 1.74 -0.68 -3.99
N ASP A 106 2.94 -0.19 -4.26
CA ASP A 106 4.20 -0.74 -3.77
C ASP A 106 4.76 0.16 -2.65
N ALA A 107 5.32 -0.47 -1.62
CA ALA A 107 5.97 0.22 -0.52
C ALA A 107 7.12 -0.58 0.09
N VAL A 108 7.99 0.12 0.82
CA VAL A 108 9.06 -0.47 1.64
C VAL A 108 8.81 -0.14 3.10
N VAL A 109 8.69 -1.18 3.93
CA VAL A 109 8.52 -1.08 5.37
C VAL A 109 9.88 -1.00 6.05
N ASP A 110 10.09 0.04 6.86
CA ASP A 110 11.25 0.17 7.73
C ASP A 110 10.95 -0.53 9.07
N LEU A 111 11.66 -1.62 9.34
CA LEU A 111 11.43 -2.44 10.53
C LEU A 111 11.86 -1.74 11.82
N ALA A 112 12.93 -0.94 11.78
CA ALA A 112 13.43 -0.23 12.96
C ALA A 112 12.51 0.95 13.29
N ALA A 113 12.14 1.75 12.30
CA ALA A 113 11.19 2.84 12.50
C ALA A 113 9.82 2.31 12.96
N SER A 114 9.36 1.18 12.41
CA SER A 114 8.12 0.54 12.86
C SER A 114 8.21 0.09 14.33
N ASP A 115 9.34 -0.48 14.75
CA ASP A 115 9.58 -0.86 16.14
C ASP A 115 9.51 0.32 17.11
N GLU A 116 10.08 1.45 16.71
CA GLU A 116 10.10 2.69 17.49
C GLU A 116 8.72 3.35 17.56
N ALA A 117 8.01 3.42 16.43
CA ALA A 117 6.71 4.08 16.32
C ALA A 117 5.56 3.28 16.97
N GLY A 118 5.69 1.96 17.08
CA GLY A 118 4.58 1.13 17.56
C GLY A 118 3.52 0.84 16.48
N GLU A 119 3.80 1.18 15.22
CA GLU A 119 2.95 0.96 14.05
C GLU A 119 3.79 0.69 12.79
N ALA A 120 3.14 0.31 11.68
CA ALA A 120 3.87 0.07 10.43
C ALA A 120 4.30 1.40 9.80
N VAL A 121 5.60 1.63 9.69
CA VAL A 121 6.21 2.77 9.01
C VAL A 121 6.72 2.29 7.64
N PHE A 122 6.29 2.94 6.57
CA PHE A 122 6.72 2.61 5.21
C PHE A 122 6.74 3.81 4.30
N ALA A 123 7.57 3.73 3.27
CA ALA A 123 7.61 4.66 2.16
C ALA A 123 6.91 4.03 0.95
N VAL A 124 6.00 4.76 0.31
CA VAL A 124 5.32 4.33 -0.92
C VAL A 124 6.27 4.53 -2.10
N THR A 125 6.64 3.45 -2.78
CA THR A 125 7.61 3.48 -3.87
C THR A 125 6.95 3.59 -5.24
N ALA A 126 5.73 3.08 -5.39
CA ALA A 126 4.96 3.24 -6.63
C ALA A 126 3.45 3.06 -6.39
N ALA A 127 2.65 3.69 -7.25
CA ALA A 127 1.23 3.39 -7.42
C ALA A 127 0.88 3.50 -8.91
N GLY A 128 -0.12 2.76 -9.36
CA GLY A 128 -0.58 2.75 -10.76
C GLY A 128 -0.49 1.39 -11.44
N ARG A 129 -0.50 1.35 -12.76
CA ARG A 129 -0.35 0.12 -13.56
C ARG A 129 1.06 -0.49 -13.46
N LEU A 130 1.13 -1.83 -13.45
CA LEU A 130 2.35 -2.65 -13.38
C LEU A 130 3.29 -2.44 -14.58
#